data_AF-A0A2N0B9K7-F1
#
_entry.id   AF-A0A2N0B9K7-F1
#
_cell.length_a   1.000
_cell.length_b   1.000
_cell.length_c   1.000
_cell.angle_alpha   90.00
_cell.angle_beta   90.00
_cell.angle_gamma   90.00
#
_symmetry.space_group_name_H-M   'P 1'
#
loop_
_entity.id
_entity.type
_entity.pdbx_description
1 polymer ?
#
loop_
_entity_poly.entity_id
_entity_poly.type
_entity_poly.pdbx_seq_one_letter_code
_entity_poly.pdbx_strand_id
1 'polypeptide(L)'
;MRRENPETEISKMRIIRRSQRIATLLFAISCISFSLYSEIGNNRLEELILKRNELFARRGYKFKNGILYSHFREFDWYRPREKEVALSQEDKKRAEELLKSEKELSSRYADFLTDEIQWKEGEGEYFGTAEKTAIPQEHRRNPALLTETIPYRSEDFFTASIRPIGNGNDPKLFDSIRAAKKGELDSVRYFIRTYSKDGRYARLWQCYADSIQQELCDTKFVLEKDRLLAVSHAVAQTSYLQEWIYIYLDGKLYSGRFRMKSAGKIERNLDYHYE
;
A
#
# COMPACT_ATOMS: atom_id res chain seq x y z
N MET A 1 25.18 46.24 32.53
CA MET A 1 24.14 46.27 31.47
C MET A 1 24.81 46.56 30.12
N ARG A 2 25.03 45.55 29.28
CA ARG A 2 25.42 45.75 27.87
C ARG A 2 24.15 45.79 27.04
N ARG A 3 23.92 46.90 26.32
CA ARG A 3 22.84 47.02 25.33
C ARG A 3 23.32 46.36 24.03
N GLU A 4 22.60 45.36 23.55
CA GLU A 4 22.84 44.75 22.24
C GLU A 4 22.40 45.71 21.11
N ASN A 5 23.13 45.67 20.00
CA ASN A 5 23.04 46.61 18.88
C ASN A 5 21.84 46.27 17.96
N PRO A 6 20.88 47.19 17.74
CA PRO A 6 19.62 46.91 17.02
C PRO A 6 19.78 46.58 15.53
N GLU A 7 20.87 46.98 14.87
CA GLU A 7 21.08 46.66 13.44
C GLU A 7 21.32 45.17 13.19
N THR A 8 21.92 44.47 14.16
CA THR A 8 22.17 43.02 14.10
C THR A 8 20.88 42.19 14.19
N GLU A 9 19.85 42.68 14.89
CA GLU A 9 18.56 41.99 14.99
C GLU A 9 17.74 42.10 13.70
N ILE A 10 17.74 43.26 13.05
CA ILE A 10 16.97 43.49 11.82
C ILE A 10 17.54 42.65 10.66
N SER A 11 18.87 42.50 10.59
CA SER A 11 19.53 41.64 9.61
C SER A 11 19.22 40.15 9.85
N LYS A 12 19.26 39.70 11.12
CA LYS A 12 18.85 38.33 11.52
C LYS A 12 17.38 38.06 11.17
N MET A 13 16.47 39.00 11.44
CA MET A 13 15.05 38.88 11.12
C MET A 13 14.77 38.80 9.61
N ARG A 14 15.53 39.52 8.77
CA ARG A 14 15.41 39.41 7.30
C ARG A 14 15.89 38.06 6.77
N ILE A 15 16.98 37.51 7.33
CA ILE A 15 17.52 36.20 6.93
C ILE A 15 16.56 35.07 7.37
N ILE A 16 15.98 35.15 8.57
CA ILE A 16 14.97 34.19 9.06
C ILE A 16 13.71 34.22 8.19
N ARG A 17 13.21 35.39 7.80
CA ARG A 17 12.05 35.50 6.90
C ARG A 17 12.30 34.99 5.49
N ARG A 18 13.54 35.11 4.97
CA ARG A 18 13.94 34.57 3.66
C ARG A 18 14.12 33.04 3.70
N SER A 19 14.72 32.53 4.78
CA SER A 19 14.85 31.09 5.07
C SER A 19 13.49 30.41 5.25
N GLN A 20 12.59 31.02 6.02
CA GLN A 20 11.22 30.53 6.19
C GLN A 20 10.48 30.48 4.85
N ARG A 21 10.53 31.53 4.02
CA ARG A 21 9.88 31.53 2.70
C ARG A 21 10.44 30.48 1.73
N ILE A 22 11.75 30.21 1.75
CA ILE A 22 12.37 29.16 0.93
C ILE A 22 11.98 27.77 1.45
N ALA A 23 11.95 27.57 2.78
CA ALA A 23 11.48 26.32 3.39
C ALA A 23 9.99 26.08 3.10
N THR A 24 9.14 27.11 3.15
CA THR A 24 7.71 26.98 2.78
C THR A 24 7.54 26.67 1.29
N LEU A 25 8.38 27.24 0.41
CA LEU A 25 8.32 26.97 -1.03
C LEU A 25 8.80 25.55 -1.38
N LEU A 26 9.88 25.06 -0.75
CA LEU A 26 10.38 23.69 -0.93
C LEU A 26 9.41 22.65 -0.34
N PHE A 27 8.78 22.95 0.79
CA PHE A 27 7.74 22.09 1.37
C PHE A 27 6.48 22.07 0.50
N ALA A 28 6.07 23.22 -0.06
CA ALA A 28 4.96 23.30 -1.00
C ALA A 28 5.24 22.56 -2.32
N ILE A 29 6.45 22.64 -2.88
CA ILE A 29 6.84 21.90 -4.10
C ILE A 29 6.87 20.39 -3.83
N SER A 30 7.34 19.96 -2.65
CA SER A 30 7.26 18.55 -2.22
C SER A 30 5.79 18.11 -2.11
N CYS A 31 4.95 18.85 -1.40
CA CYS A 31 3.52 18.51 -1.23
C CYS A 31 2.74 18.52 -2.56
N ILE A 32 3.02 19.45 -3.49
CA ILE A 32 2.37 19.51 -4.81
C ILE A 32 2.83 18.35 -5.71
N SER A 33 4.11 17.99 -5.66
CA SER A 33 4.66 16.84 -6.42
C SER A 33 4.11 15.50 -5.90
N PHE A 34 3.86 15.40 -4.59
CA PHE A 34 3.31 14.21 -3.95
C PHE A 34 1.79 14.08 -4.09
N SER A 35 1.03 15.19 -4.09
CA SER A 35 -0.40 15.22 -4.44
C SER A 35 -0.65 14.52 -5.77
N LEU A 36 0.22 14.82 -6.72
CA LEU A 36 0.23 14.23 -8.04
C LEU A 36 0.55 12.73 -8.01
N TYR A 37 1.43 12.25 -7.13
CA TYR A 37 2.00 10.89 -7.24
C TYR A 37 1.06 9.74 -6.86
N SER A 38 0.11 9.89 -5.91
CA SER A 38 -0.81 8.77 -5.58
C SER A 38 -1.93 8.61 -6.61
N GLU A 39 -2.45 9.72 -7.13
CA GLU A 39 -3.49 9.73 -8.16
C GLU A 39 -2.88 9.44 -9.55
N ILE A 40 -1.74 10.06 -9.91
CA ILE A 40 -1.01 9.74 -11.15
C ILE A 40 -0.36 8.37 -11.06
N GLY A 41 0.23 7.95 -9.95
CA GLY A 41 0.92 6.66 -9.83
C GLY A 41 -0.02 5.50 -10.04
N ASN A 42 -1.21 5.56 -9.42
CA ASN A 42 -2.26 4.55 -9.59
C ASN A 42 -2.80 4.53 -11.03
N ASN A 43 -3.20 5.69 -11.56
CA ASN A 43 -3.76 5.80 -12.90
C ASN A 43 -2.72 5.41 -13.98
N ARG A 44 -1.45 5.73 -13.76
CA ARG A 44 -0.35 5.41 -14.68
C ARG A 44 0.02 3.93 -14.63
N LEU A 45 -0.05 3.27 -13.48
CA LEU A 45 0.17 1.84 -13.39
C LEU A 45 -0.94 1.06 -14.10
N GLU A 46 -2.20 1.46 -13.88
CA GLU A 46 -3.34 0.90 -14.62
C GLU A 46 -3.19 1.13 -16.13
N GLU A 47 -2.84 2.35 -16.56
CA GLU A 47 -2.62 2.67 -17.97
C GLU A 47 -1.56 1.77 -18.62
N LEU A 48 -0.43 1.53 -17.94
CA LEU A 48 0.62 0.65 -18.45
C LEU A 48 0.11 -0.79 -18.62
N ILE A 49 -0.63 -1.31 -17.63
CA ILE A 49 -1.24 -2.64 -17.67
C ILE A 49 -2.22 -2.74 -18.83
N LEU A 50 -3.10 -1.75 -19.00
CA LEU A 50 -4.06 -1.72 -20.10
C LEU A 50 -3.35 -1.65 -21.45
N LYS A 51 -2.34 -0.78 -21.62
CA LYS A 51 -1.55 -0.68 -22.85
C LYS A 51 -0.85 -1.99 -23.21
N ARG A 52 -0.28 -2.69 -22.22
CA ARG A 52 0.37 -3.99 -22.46
C ARG A 52 -0.65 -5.02 -22.92
N ASN A 53 -1.78 -5.10 -22.22
CA ASN A 53 -2.82 -6.09 -22.50
C ASN A 53 -3.59 -5.77 -23.80
N GLU A 54 -3.66 -4.52 -24.23
CA GLU A 54 -4.26 -4.14 -25.51
C GLU A 54 -3.59 -4.86 -26.69
N LEU A 55 -2.26 -5.06 -26.64
CA LEU A 55 -1.50 -5.79 -27.68
C LEU A 55 -2.03 -7.22 -27.84
N PHE A 56 -2.34 -7.89 -26.73
CA PHE A 56 -2.93 -9.23 -26.73
C PHE A 56 -4.42 -9.18 -27.13
N ALA A 57 -5.16 -8.19 -26.64
CA ALA A 57 -6.57 -7.99 -26.95
C ALA A 57 -6.80 -7.84 -28.46
N ARG A 58 -5.95 -7.06 -29.15
CA ARG A 58 -5.99 -6.86 -30.60
C ARG A 58 -5.76 -8.13 -31.40
N ARG A 59 -5.09 -9.14 -30.82
CA ARG A 59 -4.92 -10.48 -31.43
C ARG A 59 -6.05 -11.46 -31.06
N GLY A 60 -7.05 -11.03 -30.31
CA GLY A 60 -8.19 -11.85 -29.90
C GLY A 60 -7.93 -12.69 -28.65
N TYR A 61 -6.99 -12.29 -27.79
CA TYR A 61 -6.76 -12.99 -26.53
C TYR A 61 -7.99 -12.93 -25.63
N LYS A 62 -8.43 -14.09 -25.13
CA LYS A 62 -9.56 -14.22 -24.22
C LYS A 62 -9.09 -14.11 -22.77
N PHE A 63 -9.21 -12.92 -22.18
CA PHE A 63 -8.83 -12.69 -20.78
C PHE A 63 -9.67 -13.53 -19.82
N LYS A 64 -8.99 -14.25 -18.91
CA LYS A 64 -9.62 -14.83 -17.71
C LYS A 64 -9.86 -13.77 -16.65
N ASN A 65 -9.01 -12.73 -16.64
CA ASN A 65 -9.15 -11.60 -15.76
C ASN A 65 -10.45 -10.85 -16.03
N GLY A 66 -11.39 -10.90 -15.08
CA GLY A 66 -12.69 -10.24 -15.20
C GLY A 66 -12.59 -8.73 -15.40
N ILE A 67 -11.54 -8.07 -14.89
CA ILE A 67 -11.30 -6.63 -15.06
C ILE A 67 -10.87 -6.34 -16.50
N LEU A 68 -9.82 -7.02 -17.00
CA LEU A 68 -9.34 -6.82 -18.37
C LEU A 68 -10.40 -7.22 -19.39
N TYR A 69 -11.11 -8.32 -19.14
CA TYR A 69 -12.23 -8.74 -19.96
C TYR A 69 -13.35 -7.69 -19.99
N SER A 70 -13.74 -7.15 -18.83
CA SER A 70 -14.79 -6.12 -18.73
C SER A 70 -14.38 -4.80 -19.37
N HIS A 71 -13.11 -4.42 -19.28
CA HIS A 71 -12.59 -3.25 -19.97
C HIS A 71 -12.59 -3.44 -21.50
N PHE A 72 -11.96 -4.52 -22.00
CA PHE A 72 -11.79 -4.67 -23.45
C PHE A 72 -13.09 -5.02 -24.19
N ARG A 73 -14.06 -5.66 -23.53
CA ARG A 73 -15.38 -5.96 -24.14
C ARG A 73 -16.22 -4.73 -24.45
N GLU A 74 -15.89 -3.57 -23.89
CA GLU A 74 -16.54 -2.30 -24.22
C GLU A 74 -16.14 -1.77 -25.60
N PHE A 75 -15.10 -2.32 -26.21
CA PHE A 75 -14.61 -1.88 -27.52
C PHE A 75 -15.07 -2.82 -28.64
N ASP A 76 -15.68 -2.26 -29.69
CA ASP A 76 -16.20 -3.01 -30.85
C ASP A 76 -15.12 -3.81 -31.60
N TRP A 77 -13.86 -3.39 -31.52
CA TRP A 77 -12.74 -4.07 -32.17
C TRP A 77 -12.27 -5.32 -31.41
N TYR A 78 -12.62 -5.47 -30.13
CA TYR A 78 -12.19 -6.61 -29.34
C TYR A 78 -13.07 -7.83 -29.61
N ARG A 79 -12.46 -8.85 -30.21
CA ARG A 79 -13.13 -10.13 -30.51
C ARG A 79 -12.36 -11.27 -29.83
N PRO A 80 -12.73 -11.71 -28.62
CA PRO A 80 -12.05 -12.80 -27.94
C PRO A 80 -12.23 -14.12 -28.69
N ARG A 81 -11.12 -14.78 -29.06
CA ARG A 81 -11.09 -16.03 -29.84
C ARG A 81 -10.41 -17.16 -29.07
N GLU A 82 -9.18 -16.92 -28.65
CA GLU A 82 -8.27 -17.97 -28.16
C GLU A 82 -7.69 -17.62 -26.80
N LYS A 83 -7.29 -18.64 -26.03
CA LYS A 83 -6.64 -18.47 -24.72
C LYS A 83 -5.15 -18.14 -24.84
N GLU A 84 -4.59 -18.26 -26.03
CA GLU A 84 -3.21 -17.95 -26.35
C GLU A 84 -3.20 -17.24 -27.70
N VAL A 85 -2.33 -16.25 -27.88
CA VAL A 85 -2.22 -15.51 -29.14
C VAL A 85 -0.75 -15.27 -29.48
N ALA A 86 -0.41 -15.42 -30.75
CA ALA A 86 0.92 -15.06 -31.24
C ALA A 86 1.01 -13.55 -31.47
N LEU A 87 1.90 -12.89 -30.74
CA LEU A 87 2.31 -11.51 -30.99
C LEU A 87 3.39 -11.47 -32.10
N SER A 88 3.45 -10.37 -32.86
CA SER A 88 4.61 -10.11 -33.73
C SER A 88 5.85 -9.80 -32.88
N GLN A 89 7.03 -9.80 -33.49
CA GLN A 89 8.27 -9.50 -32.76
C GLN A 89 8.26 -8.08 -32.18
N GLU A 90 7.67 -7.12 -32.90
CA GLU A 90 7.53 -5.74 -32.45
C GLU A 90 6.58 -5.64 -31.25
N ASP A 91 5.42 -6.31 -31.32
CA ASP A 91 4.45 -6.33 -30.23
C ASP A 91 5.00 -7.04 -28.99
N LYS A 92 5.80 -8.10 -29.17
CA LYS A 92 6.51 -8.76 -28.05
C LYS A 92 7.47 -7.81 -27.36
N LYS A 93 8.35 -7.16 -28.13
CA LYS A 93 9.30 -6.19 -27.58
C LYS A 93 8.59 -5.05 -26.84
N ARG A 94 7.51 -4.53 -27.41
CA ARG A 94 6.71 -3.48 -26.76
C ARG A 94 6.02 -3.97 -25.48
N ALA A 95 5.49 -5.18 -25.48
CA ALA A 95 4.90 -5.78 -24.28
C ALA A 95 5.94 -5.97 -23.16
N GLU A 96 7.18 -6.34 -23.50
CA GLU A 96 8.30 -6.45 -22.55
C GLU A 96 8.71 -5.08 -21.98
N GLU A 97 8.80 -4.04 -22.81
CA GLU A 97 9.11 -2.66 -22.37
C GLU A 97 8.03 -2.10 -21.43
N LEU A 98 6.76 -2.35 -21.73
CA LEU A 98 5.63 -1.97 -20.88
C LEU A 98 5.67 -2.74 -19.56
N LEU A 99 5.90 -4.06 -19.61
CA LEU A 99 6.05 -4.87 -18.40
C LEU A 99 7.19 -4.34 -17.52
N LYS A 100 8.35 -4.02 -18.09
CA LYS A 100 9.46 -3.42 -17.34
C LYS A 100 9.03 -2.12 -16.65
N SER A 101 8.33 -1.25 -17.37
CA SER A 101 7.81 0.02 -16.83
C SER A 101 6.79 -0.19 -15.70
N GLU A 102 5.90 -1.17 -15.83
CA GLU A 102 4.96 -1.57 -14.77
C GLU A 102 5.72 -1.98 -13.50
N LYS A 103 6.75 -2.83 -13.64
CA LYS A 103 7.55 -3.31 -12.51
C LYS A 103 8.27 -2.16 -11.79
N GLU A 104 8.87 -1.25 -12.56
CA GLU A 104 9.59 -0.09 -12.02
C GLU A 104 8.66 0.90 -11.32
N LEU A 105 7.50 1.19 -11.90
CA LEU A 105 6.52 2.09 -11.31
C LEU A 105 5.93 1.49 -10.03
N SER A 106 5.54 0.23 -10.05
CA SER A 106 5.02 -0.48 -8.88
C SER A 106 6.06 -0.60 -7.76
N SER A 107 7.34 -0.85 -8.08
CA SER A 107 8.41 -0.82 -7.06
C SER A 107 8.51 0.54 -6.38
N ARG A 108 8.51 1.63 -7.16
CA ARG A 108 8.56 2.98 -6.58
C ARG A 108 7.31 3.30 -5.76
N TYR A 109 6.16 2.78 -6.16
CA TYR A 109 4.92 2.97 -5.41
C TYR A 109 4.96 2.22 -4.08
N ALA A 110 5.50 1.00 -4.06
CA ALA A 110 5.74 0.27 -2.83
C ALA A 110 6.73 1.00 -1.91
N ASP A 111 7.86 1.46 -2.45
CA ASP A 111 8.87 2.24 -1.70
C ASP A 111 8.24 3.51 -1.08
N PHE A 112 7.38 4.21 -1.84
CA PHE A 112 6.61 5.35 -1.35
C PHE A 112 5.73 4.98 -0.15
N LEU A 113 4.95 3.91 -0.27
CA LEU A 113 4.01 3.47 0.77
C LEU A 113 4.71 2.96 2.05
N THR A 114 5.93 2.45 1.95
CA THR A 114 6.66 1.90 3.10
C THR A 114 7.58 2.91 3.76
N ASP A 115 8.36 3.66 2.98
CA ASP A 115 9.56 4.34 3.49
C ASP A 115 9.46 5.87 3.39
N GLU A 116 8.69 6.39 2.43
CA GLU A 116 8.66 7.84 2.18
C GLU A 116 7.61 8.56 3.04
N ILE A 117 6.46 7.94 3.32
CA ILE A 117 5.42 8.56 4.14
C ILE A 117 5.94 8.79 5.56
N GLN A 118 6.01 10.06 5.95
CA GLN A 118 6.40 10.45 7.29
C GLN A 118 5.19 10.36 8.23
N TRP A 119 5.23 9.43 9.17
CA TRP A 119 4.15 9.19 10.13
C TRP A 119 4.31 10.04 11.39
N LYS A 120 3.19 10.38 12.04
CA LYS A 120 3.17 10.97 13.40
C LYS A 120 3.35 9.87 14.44
N GLU A 121 4.55 9.28 14.46
CA GLU A 121 4.87 8.21 15.39
C GLU A 121 4.65 8.68 16.84
N GLY A 122 4.00 7.84 17.65
CA GLY A 122 3.62 8.17 19.04
C GLY A 122 2.23 8.82 19.20
N GLU A 123 1.59 9.28 18.12
CA GLU A 123 0.21 9.81 18.14
C GLU A 123 -0.82 8.75 17.72
N GLY A 124 -0.55 7.47 18.01
CA GLY A 124 -1.40 6.36 17.62
C GLY A 124 -2.71 6.30 18.43
N GLU A 125 -3.83 6.10 17.75
CA GLU A 125 -5.13 5.83 18.38
C GLU A 125 -5.45 4.33 18.34
N TYR A 126 -5.82 3.76 19.48
CA TYR A 126 -6.08 2.33 19.64
C TYR A 126 -7.56 2.02 19.54
N PHE A 127 -7.94 1.01 18.77
CA PHE A 127 -9.32 0.59 18.55
C PHE A 127 -9.47 -0.92 18.77
N GLY A 128 -10.52 -1.34 19.46
CA GLY A 128 -10.78 -2.77 19.69
C GLY A 128 -11.38 -3.47 18.47
N THR A 129 -11.99 -2.73 17.55
CA THR A 129 -12.71 -3.28 16.39
C THR A 129 -12.52 -2.43 15.15
N ALA A 130 -12.68 -3.05 13.98
CA ALA A 130 -12.73 -2.37 12.70
C ALA A 130 -13.76 -3.05 11.80
N GLU A 131 -14.51 -2.25 11.04
CA GLU A 131 -15.35 -2.71 9.94
C GLU A 131 -14.46 -2.97 8.74
N LYS A 132 -14.65 -4.10 8.07
CA LYS A 132 -13.99 -4.43 6.82
C LYS A 132 -15.05 -4.61 5.76
N THR A 133 -14.94 -3.88 4.65
CA THR A 133 -15.70 -4.21 3.45
C THR A 133 -14.84 -5.10 2.60
N ALA A 134 -15.34 -6.26 2.23
CA ALA A 134 -14.60 -7.16 1.37
C ALA A 134 -14.83 -6.83 -0.11
N ILE A 135 -13.85 -7.11 -0.95
CA ILE A 135 -13.94 -7.06 -2.41
C ILE A 135 -15.16 -7.91 -2.84
N PRO A 136 -16.01 -7.49 -3.78
CA PRO A 136 -17.13 -8.30 -4.25
C PRO A 136 -16.68 -9.69 -4.74
N GLN A 137 -17.48 -10.73 -4.54
CA GLN A 137 -17.08 -12.12 -4.78
C GLN A 137 -16.72 -12.37 -6.27
N GLU A 138 -17.40 -11.69 -7.19
CA GLU A 138 -17.13 -11.67 -8.62
C GLU A 138 -15.75 -11.11 -8.97
N HIS A 139 -15.17 -10.30 -8.08
CA HIS A 139 -13.82 -9.77 -8.17
C HIS A 139 -12.82 -10.56 -7.31
N ARG A 140 -13.28 -11.43 -6.40
CA ARG A 140 -12.44 -12.40 -5.68
C ARG A 140 -12.13 -13.58 -6.59
N ARG A 141 -10.88 -13.71 -7.05
CA ARG A 141 -10.46 -14.97 -7.68
C ARG A 141 -10.47 -16.11 -6.67
N ASN A 142 -10.59 -17.33 -7.17
CA ASN A 142 -10.31 -18.52 -6.38
C ASN A 142 -8.91 -18.36 -5.78
N PRO A 143 -8.78 -18.28 -4.44
CA PRO A 143 -7.49 -18.11 -3.79
C PRO A 143 -6.47 -19.13 -4.30
N ALA A 144 -6.90 -20.37 -4.58
CA ALA A 144 -6.07 -21.44 -5.13
C ALA A 144 -5.22 -21.02 -6.35
N LEU A 145 -5.77 -20.19 -7.24
CA LEU A 145 -5.11 -19.69 -8.47
C LEU A 145 -4.16 -18.50 -8.21
N LEU A 146 -4.34 -17.78 -7.09
CA LEU A 146 -3.40 -16.77 -6.61
C LEU A 146 -2.34 -17.38 -5.68
N THR A 147 -2.58 -18.57 -5.14
CA THR A 147 -1.87 -19.12 -3.97
C THR A 147 -0.86 -20.23 -4.24
N GLU A 148 -0.55 -20.63 -5.48
CA GLU A 148 0.51 -21.65 -5.70
C GLU A 148 1.85 -21.25 -5.06
N THR A 149 2.06 -19.94 -4.81
CA THR A 149 3.25 -19.41 -4.13
C THR A 149 2.96 -18.69 -2.80
N ILE A 150 1.69 -18.59 -2.37
CA ILE A 150 1.27 -17.88 -1.15
C ILE A 150 1.08 -18.90 -0.01
N PRO A 151 1.94 -18.92 1.01
CA PRO A 151 1.87 -19.88 2.10
C PRO A 151 0.71 -19.63 3.08
N TYR A 152 0.04 -18.46 3.00
CA TYR A 152 -1.00 -18.05 3.96
C TYR A 152 -2.28 -17.52 3.30
N ARG A 153 -3.42 -18.10 3.69
CA ARG A 153 -4.77 -17.72 3.26
C ARG A 153 -5.37 -16.71 4.25
N SER A 154 -4.85 -15.47 4.31
CA SER A 154 -5.52 -14.44 5.12
C SER A 154 -6.68 -13.84 4.34
N GLU A 155 -7.89 -13.86 4.91
CA GLU A 155 -9.05 -13.17 4.35
C GLU A 155 -8.84 -11.65 4.24
N ASP A 156 -7.87 -11.11 4.99
CA ASP A 156 -7.50 -9.70 4.98
C ASP A 156 -7.06 -9.22 3.58
N PHE A 157 -6.57 -10.12 2.72
CA PHE A 157 -6.21 -9.82 1.34
C PHE A 157 -7.39 -9.51 0.43
N PHE A 158 -8.62 -9.81 0.86
CA PHE A 158 -9.84 -9.46 0.15
C PHE A 158 -10.54 -8.25 0.76
N THR A 159 -9.84 -7.45 1.57
CA THR A 159 -10.40 -6.24 2.18
C THR A 159 -10.35 -5.09 1.18
N ALA A 160 -11.50 -4.59 0.71
CA ALA A 160 -11.60 -3.41 -0.14
C ALA A 160 -11.53 -2.09 0.65
N SER A 161 -12.04 -2.08 1.88
CA SER A 161 -11.91 -0.95 2.80
C SER A 161 -11.87 -1.42 4.24
N ILE A 162 -11.24 -0.63 5.10
CA ILE A 162 -11.17 -0.89 6.54
C ILE A 162 -11.38 0.41 7.32
N ARG A 163 -12.22 0.37 8.34
CA ARG A 163 -12.55 1.51 9.17
C ARG A 163 -12.60 1.12 10.65
N PRO A 164 -11.77 1.69 11.53
CA PRO A 164 -11.89 1.46 12.96
C PRO A 164 -13.24 1.91 13.48
N ILE A 165 -13.86 1.10 14.36
CA ILE A 165 -15.14 1.41 15.00
C ILE A 165 -14.93 1.61 16.50
N GLY A 166 -15.72 2.52 17.07
CA GLY A 166 -15.76 2.81 18.49
C GLY A 166 -14.90 4.02 18.87
N ASN A 167 -14.69 4.18 20.18
CA ASN A 167 -13.88 5.26 20.72
C ASN A 167 -12.41 4.87 20.66
N GLY A 168 -11.58 5.74 20.06
CA GLY A 168 -10.13 5.60 20.13
C GLY A 168 -9.66 5.68 21.57
N ASN A 169 -8.67 4.87 21.92
CA ASN A 169 -8.03 4.83 23.24
C ASN A 169 -8.99 4.50 24.39
N ASP A 170 -9.96 3.60 24.17
CA ASP A 170 -10.85 3.10 25.22
C ASP A 170 -10.02 2.46 26.37
N PRO A 171 -10.16 2.94 27.63
CA PRO A 171 -9.47 2.35 28.78
C PRO A 171 -9.69 0.84 28.93
N LYS A 172 -10.89 0.33 28.60
CA LYS A 172 -11.21 -1.10 28.69
C LYS A 172 -10.40 -1.95 27.71
N LEU A 173 -10.07 -1.37 26.55
CA LEU A 173 -9.19 -2.02 25.59
C LEU A 173 -7.79 -2.18 26.16
N PHE A 174 -7.23 -1.14 26.78
CA PHE A 174 -5.91 -1.21 27.40
C PHE A 174 -5.87 -2.22 28.56
N ASP A 175 -6.94 -2.31 29.36
CA ASP A 175 -7.04 -3.33 30.40
C ASP A 175 -7.07 -4.74 29.80
N SER A 176 -7.79 -4.94 28.70
CA SER A 176 -7.85 -6.21 27.99
C SER A 176 -6.48 -6.59 27.38
N ILE A 177 -5.77 -5.65 26.76
CA ILE A 177 -4.41 -5.86 26.26
C ILE A 177 -3.46 -6.24 27.40
N ARG A 178 -3.55 -5.56 28.55
CA ARG A 178 -2.73 -5.86 29.73
C ARG A 178 -3.04 -7.25 30.30
N ALA A 179 -4.32 -7.61 30.38
CA ALA A 179 -4.76 -8.92 30.84
C ALA A 179 -4.26 -10.04 29.91
N ALA A 180 -4.34 -9.84 28.58
CA ALA A 180 -3.82 -10.81 27.61
C ALA A 180 -2.31 -11.04 27.76
N LYS A 181 -1.53 -9.96 27.89
CA LYS A 181 -0.07 -10.04 28.11
C LYS A 181 0.32 -10.80 29.38
N LYS A 182 -0.54 -10.78 30.40
CA LYS A 182 -0.36 -11.50 31.67
C LYS A 182 -0.86 -12.94 31.63
N GLY A 183 -1.54 -13.36 30.55
CA GLY A 183 -2.20 -14.66 30.46
C GLY A 183 -3.51 -14.76 31.22
N GLU A 184 -4.11 -13.63 31.61
CA GLU A 184 -5.46 -13.56 32.20
C GLU A 184 -6.54 -13.64 31.11
N LEU A 185 -6.19 -13.32 29.86
CA LEU A 185 -6.98 -13.53 28.65
C LEU A 185 -6.14 -14.31 27.64
N ASP A 186 -6.78 -15.19 26.86
CA ASP A 186 -6.09 -16.01 25.86
C ASP A 186 -5.41 -15.15 24.79
N SER A 187 -6.15 -14.18 24.22
CA SER A 187 -5.62 -13.21 23.27
C SER A 187 -6.55 -12.00 23.12
N VAL A 188 -6.00 -10.89 22.65
CA VAL A 188 -6.74 -9.69 22.26
C VAL A 188 -6.25 -9.20 20.91
N ARG A 189 -7.18 -9.00 19.97
CA ARG A 189 -6.95 -8.30 18.71
C ARG A 189 -7.34 -6.84 18.86
N TYR A 190 -6.55 -5.95 18.28
CA TYR A 190 -6.84 -4.52 18.24
C TYR A 190 -6.16 -3.86 17.04
N PHE A 191 -6.45 -2.57 16.84
CA PHE A 191 -5.93 -1.79 15.74
C PHE A 191 -5.29 -0.49 16.23
N ILE A 192 -4.21 -0.06 15.58
CA ILE A 192 -3.54 1.20 15.86
C ILE A 192 -3.63 2.08 14.61
N ARG A 193 -4.33 3.21 14.70
CA ARG A 193 -4.42 4.21 13.64
C ARG A 193 -3.36 5.28 13.86
N THR A 194 -2.56 5.56 12.84
CA THR A 194 -1.59 6.67 12.83
C THR A 194 -1.79 7.51 11.59
N TYR A 195 -1.80 8.83 11.74
CA TYR A 195 -1.85 9.73 10.60
C TYR A 195 -0.44 10.10 10.14
N SER A 196 -0.30 10.31 8.84
CA SER A 196 0.86 10.97 8.24
C SER A 196 0.99 12.42 8.75
N LYS A 197 2.21 12.96 8.71
CA LYS A 197 2.49 14.33 9.17
C LYS A 197 1.74 15.39 8.38
N ASP A 198 1.50 15.16 7.08
CA ASP A 198 0.69 16.03 6.22
C ASP A 198 -0.83 15.80 6.39
N GLY A 199 -1.23 14.79 7.18
CA GLY A 199 -2.62 14.44 7.46
C GLY A 199 -3.35 13.78 6.29
N ARG A 200 -2.67 13.50 5.18
CA ARG A 200 -3.29 12.98 3.96
C ARG A 200 -3.56 11.49 4.03
N TYR A 201 -2.60 10.75 4.57
CA TYR A 201 -2.65 9.30 4.72
C TYR A 201 -2.95 8.90 6.15
N ALA A 202 -3.66 7.79 6.30
CA ALA A 202 -3.78 7.04 7.55
C ALA A 202 -3.16 5.66 7.37
N ARG A 203 -2.47 5.19 8.41
CA ARG A 203 -1.99 3.81 8.54
C ARG A 203 -2.78 3.14 9.64
N LEU A 204 -3.24 1.93 9.40
CA LEU A 204 -3.86 1.10 10.41
C LEU A 204 -3.04 -0.18 10.58
N TRP A 205 -2.51 -0.42 11.77
CA TRP A 205 -1.90 -1.69 12.12
C TRP A 205 -2.94 -2.58 12.77
N GLN A 206 -3.03 -3.84 12.34
CA GLN A 206 -3.73 -4.89 13.06
C GLN A 206 -2.71 -5.61 13.95
N CYS A 207 -3.01 -5.64 15.24
CA CYS A 207 -2.13 -6.19 16.25
C CYS A 207 -2.85 -7.24 17.10
N TYR A 208 -2.06 -8.14 17.64
CA TYR A 208 -2.47 -9.23 18.51
C TYR A 208 -1.60 -9.19 19.76
N ALA A 209 -2.21 -9.36 20.92
CA ALA A 209 -1.51 -9.53 22.18
C ALA A 209 -1.94 -10.83 22.83
N ASP A 210 -0.97 -11.60 23.30
CA ASP A 210 -1.16 -12.81 24.12
C ASP A 210 0.01 -12.93 25.10
N SER A 211 -0.01 -13.97 25.94
CA SER A 211 1.01 -14.20 26.96
C SER A 211 2.37 -14.66 26.40
N ILE A 212 2.40 -15.17 25.16
CA ILE A 212 3.58 -15.79 24.54
C ILE A 212 4.33 -14.76 23.71
N GLN A 213 3.65 -14.12 22.76
CA GLN A 213 4.20 -13.15 21.82
C GLN A 213 4.27 -11.75 22.40
N GLN A 214 3.58 -11.51 23.53
CA GLN A 214 3.40 -10.21 24.19
C GLN A 214 2.65 -9.20 23.32
N GLU A 215 3.16 -8.88 22.12
CA GLU A 215 2.50 -8.05 21.13
C GLU A 215 3.10 -8.29 19.75
N LEU A 216 2.25 -8.59 18.77
CA LEU A 216 2.63 -8.77 17.38
C LEU A 216 1.69 -7.97 16.47
N CYS A 217 2.24 -7.05 15.68
CA CYS A 217 1.50 -6.37 14.62
C CYS A 217 1.94 -6.94 13.27
N ASP A 218 1.03 -7.65 12.61
CA ASP A 218 1.35 -8.43 11.41
C ASP A 218 0.81 -7.81 10.12
N THR A 219 -0.25 -6.99 10.21
CA THR A 219 -0.95 -6.48 9.03
C THR A 219 -1.04 -4.97 9.08
N LYS A 220 -0.62 -4.31 8.00
CA LYS A 220 -0.59 -2.85 7.84
C LYS A 220 -1.49 -2.46 6.68
N PHE A 221 -2.46 -1.60 6.95
CA PHE A 221 -3.32 -0.99 5.94
C PHE A 221 -2.88 0.47 5.76
N VAL A 222 -2.71 0.92 4.53
CA VAL A 222 -2.45 2.34 4.20
C VAL A 222 -3.66 2.87 3.46
N LEU A 223 -4.20 3.97 3.95
CA LEU A 223 -5.41 4.62 3.43
C LEU A 223 -5.13 6.07 3.04
N GLU A 224 -5.83 6.55 2.02
CA GLU A 224 -5.92 7.96 1.64
C GLU A 224 -7.39 8.33 1.55
N LYS A 225 -7.84 9.30 2.36
CA LYS A 225 -9.27 9.70 2.43
C LYS A 225 -10.21 8.49 2.58
N ASP A 226 -9.88 7.57 3.50
CA ASP A 226 -10.57 6.29 3.75
C ASP A 226 -10.57 5.27 2.59
N ARG A 227 -9.94 5.60 1.46
CA ARG A 227 -9.69 4.63 0.38
C ARG A 227 -8.46 3.81 0.72
N LEU A 228 -8.59 2.49 0.72
CA LEU A 228 -7.47 1.59 0.89
C LEU A 228 -6.52 1.72 -0.31
N LEU A 229 -5.26 2.06 -0.05
CA LEU A 229 -4.19 2.12 -1.05
C LEU A 229 -3.35 0.86 -1.05
N ALA A 230 -3.07 0.31 0.13
CA ALA A 230 -2.31 -0.91 0.25
C ALA A 230 -2.62 -1.68 1.52
N VAL A 231 -2.41 -2.98 1.45
CA VAL A 231 -2.35 -3.89 2.60
C VAL A 231 -1.02 -4.60 2.53
N SER A 232 -0.27 -4.60 3.63
CA SER A 232 0.86 -5.49 3.77
C SER A 232 0.70 -6.43 4.95
N HIS A 233 1.24 -7.63 4.80
CA HIS A 233 1.25 -8.63 5.85
C HIS A 233 2.68 -9.15 6.04
N ALA A 234 3.21 -8.97 7.23
CA ALA A 234 4.55 -9.33 7.63
C ALA A 234 4.51 -10.59 8.50
N VAL A 235 5.13 -11.68 8.00
CA VAL A 235 5.29 -12.92 8.76
C VAL A 235 6.74 -13.01 9.21
N ALA A 236 6.94 -12.94 10.53
CA ALA A 236 8.24 -13.21 11.13
C ALA A 236 8.53 -14.72 11.05
N GLN A 237 9.64 -15.10 10.42
CA GLN A 237 10.20 -16.44 10.49
C GLN A 237 11.53 -16.43 11.24
N THR A 238 11.96 -17.61 11.71
CA THR A 238 13.16 -17.79 12.53
C THR A 238 14.44 -17.21 11.92
N SER A 239 14.48 -16.99 10.61
CA SER A 239 15.67 -16.47 9.89
C SER A 239 15.36 -15.36 8.87
N TYR A 240 14.12 -14.89 8.72
CA TYR A 240 13.78 -13.81 7.78
C TYR A 240 12.39 -13.21 8.05
N LEU A 241 12.17 -11.98 7.58
CA LEU A 241 10.86 -11.33 7.58
C LEU A 241 10.30 -11.39 6.16
N GLN A 242 9.13 -11.98 5.96
CA GLN A 242 8.49 -11.94 4.66
C GLN A 242 7.29 -10.99 4.70
N GLU A 243 7.38 -9.89 3.94
CA GLU A 243 6.28 -8.93 3.79
C GLU A 243 5.64 -9.09 2.41
N TRP A 244 4.34 -9.34 2.38
CA TRP A 244 3.55 -9.31 1.16
C TRP A 244 2.90 -7.94 1.06
N ILE A 245 2.99 -7.26 -0.08
CA ILE A 245 2.35 -5.95 -0.27
C ILE A 245 1.34 -6.05 -1.42
N TYR A 246 0.10 -5.74 -1.10
CA TYR A 246 -1.02 -5.69 -2.01
C TYR A 246 -1.40 -4.24 -2.21
N ILE A 247 -1.46 -3.81 -3.46
CA ILE A 247 -1.79 -2.45 -3.85
C ILE A 247 -3.20 -2.45 -4.41
N TYR A 248 -4.01 -1.51 -3.94
CA TYR A 248 -5.37 -1.30 -4.41
C TYR A 248 -5.41 -0.06 -5.32
N LEU A 249 -5.82 -0.25 -6.56
CA LEU A 249 -6.04 0.84 -7.53
C LEU A 249 -7.52 0.87 -7.86
N ASP A 250 -8.22 1.96 -7.51
CA ASP A 250 -9.65 2.16 -7.80
C ASP A 250 -10.55 0.97 -7.46
N GLY A 251 -10.32 0.36 -6.29
CA GLY A 251 -11.09 -0.80 -5.79
C GLY A 251 -10.65 -2.15 -6.37
N LYS A 252 -9.59 -2.19 -7.19
CA LYS A 252 -9.03 -3.39 -7.80
C LYS A 252 -7.73 -3.80 -7.10
N LEU A 253 -7.57 -5.10 -6.84
CA LEU A 253 -6.41 -5.69 -6.17
C LEU A 253 -5.28 -6.00 -7.16
N TYR A 254 -4.08 -5.48 -6.88
CA TYR A 254 -2.83 -5.80 -7.55
C TYR A 254 -1.85 -6.34 -6.49
N SER A 255 -1.24 -7.50 -6.71
CA SER A 255 -0.34 -8.11 -5.73
C SER A 255 1.13 -8.04 -6.18
N GLY A 256 2.01 -7.62 -5.28
CA GLY A 256 3.47 -7.79 -5.42
C GLY A 256 4.03 -8.60 -4.23
N ARG A 257 4.87 -9.59 -4.52
CA ARG A 257 5.63 -10.28 -3.46
C ARG A 257 6.88 -9.49 -3.11
N PHE A 258 7.17 -9.33 -1.82
CA PHE A 258 8.48 -8.87 -1.34
C PHE A 258 9.07 -9.96 -0.40
N ARG A 259 10.39 -10.19 -0.47
CA ARG A 259 11.11 -11.09 0.45
C ARG A 259 12.23 -10.28 1.10
N MET A 260 12.32 -10.28 2.43
CA MET A 260 13.42 -9.63 3.15
C MET A 260 14.19 -10.66 3.98
N LYS A 261 15.44 -10.97 3.59
CA LYS A 261 16.29 -11.84 4.43
C LYS A 261 16.81 -11.05 5.64
N SER A 262 16.85 -11.69 6.82
CA SER A 262 17.24 -11.07 8.10
C SER A 262 18.67 -10.50 8.17
N ALA A 263 19.50 -10.75 7.15
CA ALA A 263 20.89 -10.30 7.09
C ALA A 263 21.09 -8.93 6.39
N GLY A 264 20.06 -8.07 6.35
CA GLY A 264 20.17 -6.71 5.78
C GLY A 264 20.27 -6.66 4.25
N LYS A 265 20.14 -7.78 3.55
CA LYS A 265 20.10 -7.84 2.09
C LYS A 265 18.64 -7.99 1.64
N ILE A 266 18.07 -6.91 1.12
CA ILE A 266 16.73 -6.90 0.51
C ILE A 266 16.84 -7.64 -0.84
N GLU A 267 16.38 -8.88 -0.90
CA GLU A 267 16.21 -9.61 -2.16
C GLU A 267 14.79 -9.33 -2.69
N ARG A 268 14.64 -8.22 -3.43
CA ARG A 268 13.36 -7.86 -4.08
C ARG A 268 13.09 -8.82 -5.25
N ASN A 269 12.29 -9.87 -5.02
CA ASN A 269 11.70 -10.66 -6.09
C ASN A 269 10.24 -10.24 -6.28
N LEU A 270 10.04 -9.29 -7.19
CA LEU A 270 8.71 -8.86 -7.62
C LEU A 270 8.13 -9.90 -8.60
N ASP A 271 7.54 -10.95 -8.05
CA ASP A 271 6.72 -11.88 -8.81
C ASP A 271 5.33 -11.26 -8.95
N TYR A 272 4.99 -10.83 -10.16
CA TYR A 272 3.65 -10.35 -10.49
C TYR A 272 2.86 -11.50 -11.10
N HIS A 273 1.83 -11.94 -10.40
CA HIS A 273 0.85 -12.87 -10.95
C HIS A 273 -0.23 -12.04 -11.65
N TYR A 274 -0.03 -11.78 -12.94
CA TYR A 274 -1.07 -11.33 -13.85
C TYR A 274 -1.56 -12.54 -14.65
N GLU A 275 -2.62 -13.19 -14.19
CA GLU A 275 -3.40 -14.09 -15.05
C GLU A 275 -4.62 -13.38 -15.62
#